data_AF-A0A8H6Y1Z7-F1
#
_entry.id   AF-A0A8H6Y1Z7-F1
#
_cell.length_a   1.000
_cell.length_b   1.000
_cell.length_c   1.000
_cell.angle_alpha   90.00
_cell.angle_beta   90.00
_cell.angle_gamma   90.00
#
_symmetry.space_group_name_H-M   'P 1'
#
loop_
_entity.id
_entity.type
_entity.pdbx_description
1 polymer ?
#
loop_
_entity_poly.entity_id
_entity_poly.type
_entity_poly.pdbx_seq_one_letter_code
_entity_poly.pdbx_strand_id
1 'polypeptide(L)'
;MLRAFAVAVFLFFLQLVSAQFQFFDGMFQQQQRQQQQQYHSGASQWAANLESVSCSQYLCPATLDCVGSPVDCPCPDAEDIKCLIPDAEEKEGTVVCVRGNDECRQVERLMRRMK
;
A
#
# COMPACT_ATOMS: atom_id res chain seq x y z
N MET A 1 -17.07 -46.59 42.08
CA MET A 1 -18.20 -46.07 41.25
C MET A 1 -18.33 -44.56 41.34
N LEU A 2 -18.33 -43.96 42.54
CA LEU A 2 -18.42 -42.49 42.73
C LEU A 2 -17.33 -41.67 41.99
N ARG A 3 -16.10 -42.18 41.94
CA ARG A 3 -14.97 -41.54 41.23
C ARG A 3 -15.15 -41.50 39.71
N ALA A 4 -15.66 -42.58 39.13
CA ALA A 4 -15.94 -42.64 37.69
C ALA A 4 -17.08 -41.69 37.29
N PHE A 5 -18.10 -41.58 38.17
CA PHE A 5 -19.21 -40.66 37.98
C PHE A 5 -18.77 -39.19 38.06
N ALA A 6 -17.91 -38.85 39.03
CA ALA A 6 -17.34 -37.50 39.15
C ALA A 6 -16.49 -37.10 37.93
N VAL A 7 -15.70 -38.04 37.38
CA VAL A 7 -14.89 -37.80 36.18
C VAL A 7 -15.77 -37.63 34.94
N ALA A 8 -16.83 -38.43 34.78
CA ALA A 8 -17.76 -38.31 33.67
C ALA A 8 -18.51 -36.97 33.67
N VAL A 9 -18.96 -36.52 34.85
CA VAL A 9 -19.62 -35.22 35.02
C VAL A 9 -18.65 -34.06 34.71
N PHE A 10 -17.40 -34.14 35.18
CA PHE A 10 -16.37 -33.13 34.90
C PHE A 10 -16.05 -33.01 33.40
N LEU A 11 -15.96 -34.13 32.68
CA LEU A 11 -15.73 -34.15 31.23
C LEU A 11 -16.92 -33.56 30.45
N PHE A 12 -18.15 -33.72 30.95
CA PHE A 12 -19.35 -33.15 30.32
C PHE A 12 -19.41 -31.62 30.44
N PHE A 13 -18.96 -31.06 31.56
CA PHE A 13 -18.88 -29.60 31.76
C PHE A 13 -17.83 -28.92 30.87
N LEU A 14 -16.74 -29.61 30.50
CA LEU A 14 -15.70 -29.08 29.61
C LEU A 14 -16.18 -28.88 28.16
N GLN A 15 -17.27 -29.55 27.75
CA GLN A 15 -17.85 -29.40 26.41
C GLN A 15 -18.74 -28.13 26.27
N LEU A 16 -19.11 -27.49 27.40
CA LEU A 16 -19.94 -26.27 27.43
C LEU A 16 -19.11 -24.97 27.31
N VAL A 17 -17.78 -25.05 27.38
CA VAL A 17 -16.88 -23.92 27.10
C VAL A 17 -16.55 -23.94 25.60
N SER A 18 -17.55 -23.66 24.76
CA SER A 18 -17.27 -23.18 23.40
C SER A 18 -16.95 -21.69 23.51
N ALA A 19 -15.80 -21.30 22.98
CA ALA A 19 -15.31 -19.93 23.03
C ALA A 19 -16.19 -19.03 22.14
N GLN A 20 -17.20 -18.38 22.71
CA GLN A 20 -17.91 -17.27 22.07
C GLN A 20 -17.02 -16.02 22.02
N PHE A 21 -16.04 -15.99 21.13
CA PHE A 21 -15.35 -14.75 20.75
C PHE A 21 -15.72 -14.34 19.32
N GLN A 22 -17.02 -14.31 18.99
CA GLN A 22 -17.50 -13.71 17.73
C GLN A 22 -17.31 -12.18 17.65
N PHE A 23 -16.77 -11.56 18.70
CA PHE A 23 -16.52 -10.11 18.75
C PHE A 23 -15.48 -9.64 17.72
N PHE A 24 -14.47 -10.44 17.41
CA PHE A 24 -13.36 -10.02 16.54
C PHE A 24 -13.58 -10.31 15.05
N ASP A 25 -14.52 -11.18 14.69
CA ASP A 25 -14.77 -11.52 13.27
C ASP A 25 -15.30 -10.32 12.46
N GLY A 26 -16.00 -9.39 13.10
CA GLY A 26 -16.55 -8.19 12.43
C GLY A 26 -15.65 -6.95 12.48
N MET A 27 -14.73 -6.84 13.45
CA MET A 27 -14.02 -5.59 13.70
C MET A 27 -12.86 -5.35 12.71
N PHE A 28 -12.22 -6.41 12.21
CA PHE A 28 -11.13 -6.29 11.22
C PHE A 28 -11.62 -6.02 9.79
N GLN A 29 -12.88 -6.32 9.46
CA GLN A 29 -13.41 -6.08 8.12
C GLN A 29 -13.81 -4.61 7.87
N GLN A 30 -14.17 -3.84 8.91
CA GLN A 30 -14.60 -2.46 8.72
C GLN A 30 -13.46 -1.43 8.72
N GLN A 31 -12.32 -1.70 9.38
CA GLN A 31 -11.25 -0.71 9.49
C GLN A 31 -10.26 -0.68 8.32
N GLN A 32 -10.19 -1.72 7.48
CA GLN A 32 -9.28 -1.74 6.32
C GLN A 32 -9.80 -0.95 5.11
N ARG A 33 -11.06 -0.51 5.08
CA ARG A 33 -11.64 0.14 3.89
C ARG A 33 -11.37 1.65 3.76
N GLN A 34 -10.86 2.34 4.78
CA GLN A 34 -10.75 3.81 4.75
C GLN A 34 -9.34 4.41 4.80
N GLN A 35 -8.27 3.64 5.06
CA GLN A 35 -6.91 4.24 5.12
C GLN A 35 -5.82 3.53 4.32
N GLN A 36 -6.09 2.38 3.68
CA GLN A 36 -5.06 1.66 2.89
C GLN A 36 -5.12 1.90 1.37
N GLN A 37 -6.06 2.71 0.88
CA GLN A 37 -6.23 2.91 -0.57
C GLN A 37 -5.17 3.82 -1.21
N GLN A 38 -4.39 4.58 -0.45
CA GLN A 38 -3.44 5.53 -1.06
C GLN A 38 -2.07 4.94 -1.42
N TYR A 39 -1.63 3.79 -0.87
CA TYR A 39 -0.22 3.36 -1.05
C TYR A 39 0.02 1.95 -1.60
N HIS A 40 -0.97 1.05 -1.64
CA HIS A 40 -0.74 -0.35 -2.06
C HIS A 40 -1.65 -0.88 -3.17
N SER A 41 -2.45 -0.03 -3.80
CA SER A 41 -3.35 -0.43 -4.91
C SER A 41 -3.23 0.42 -6.16
N GLY A 42 -2.11 1.14 -6.35
CA GLY A 42 -1.88 1.95 -7.55
C GLY A 42 -1.87 1.13 -8.84
N ALA A 43 -1.24 -0.05 -8.82
CA ALA A 43 -1.11 -0.88 -10.03
C ALA A 43 -2.45 -1.46 -10.54
N SER A 44 -3.33 -1.92 -9.63
CA SER A 44 -4.63 -2.47 -10.00
C SER A 44 -5.62 -1.38 -10.43
N GLN A 45 -5.59 -0.21 -9.78
CA GLN A 45 -6.38 0.95 -10.20
C GLN A 45 -5.88 1.52 -11.53
N TRP A 46 -4.57 1.61 -11.74
CA TRP A 46 -4.00 2.05 -13.01
C TRP A 46 -4.40 1.10 -14.15
N ALA A 47 -4.27 -0.21 -13.95
CA ALA A 47 -4.67 -1.19 -14.97
C ALA A 47 -6.15 -1.06 -15.36
N ALA A 48 -7.04 -0.79 -14.39
CA ALA A 48 -8.46 -0.57 -14.65
C ALA A 48 -8.74 0.74 -15.42
N ASN A 49 -7.90 1.77 -15.26
CA ASN A 49 -8.05 3.07 -15.92
C ASN A 49 -7.27 3.17 -17.23
N LEU A 50 -6.32 2.26 -17.49
CA LEU A 50 -5.54 2.23 -18.72
C LEU A 50 -6.44 2.07 -19.96
N GLU A 51 -7.51 1.27 -19.84
CA GLU A 51 -8.48 1.06 -20.93
C GLU A 51 -9.47 2.21 -21.10
N SER A 52 -9.76 2.97 -20.03
CA SER A 52 -10.73 4.06 -20.05
C SER A 52 -10.13 5.39 -20.51
N VAL A 53 -8.82 5.59 -20.31
CA VAL A 53 -8.12 6.81 -20.70
C VAL A 53 -7.46 6.64 -22.06
N SER A 54 -7.88 7.44 -23.05
CA SER A 54 -7.29 7.46 -24.38
C SER A 54 -5.95 8.23 -24.38
N CYS A 55 -4.87 7.58 -23.95
CA CYS A 55 -3.50 8.11 -24.01
C CYS A 55 -2.66 7.31 -25.01
N SER A 56 -2.05 7.99 -25.99
CA SER A 56 -1.14 7.36 -26.98
C SER A 56 0.33 7.40 -26.56
N GLN A 57 0.64 8.06 -25.45
CA GLN A 57 1.98 8.22 -24.90
C GLN A 57 2.08 7.49 -23.56
N TYR A 58 2.79 8.07 -22.58
CA TYR A 58 2.93 7.50 -21.24
C TYR A 58 1.79 7.97 -20.33
N LEU A 59 1.04 7.03 -19.74
CA LEU A 59 0.01 7.31 -18.75
C LEU A 59 0.59 7.19 -17.34
N CYS A 60 0.66 8.31 -16.62
CA CYS A 60 1.21 8.36 -15.26
C CYS A 60 0.39 7.49 -14.29
N PRO A 61 1.01 6.56 -13.55
CA PRO A 61 0.28 5.62 -12.71
C PRO A 61 -0.36 6.24 -11.47
N ALA A 62 0.20 7.33 -10.97
CA ALA A 62 -0.29 8.00 -9.76
C ALA A 62 -1.38 9.06 -10.07
N THR A 63 -1.26 9.76 -11.20
CA THR A 63 -2.10 10.93 -11.52
C THR A 63 -3.02 10.72 -12.71
N LEU A 64 -2.80 9.68 -13.52
CA LEU A 64 -3.50 9.40 -14.78
C LEU A 64 -3.31 10.50 -15.85
N ASP A 65 -2.24 11.30 -15.74
CA ASP A 65 -1.85 12.26 -16.76
C ASP A 65 -1.20 11.56 -17.96
N CYS A 66 -1.53 12.02 -19.17
CA CYS A 66 -0.91 11.56 -20.40
C CYS A 66 0.27 12.47 -20.76
N VAL A 67 1.50 11.95 -20.66
CA VAL A 67 2.74 12.70 -20.83
C VAL A 67 3.69 12.01 -21.82
N GLY A 68 4.71 12.73 -22.29
CA GLY A 68 5.65 12.22 -23.28
C GLY A 68 6.59 11.14 -22.76
N SER A 69 7.02 11.27 -21.50
CA SER A 69 7.95 10.33 -20.86
C SER A 69 7.67 10.21 -19.35
N PRO A 70 8.14 9.13 -18.69
CA PRO A 70 7.93 8.95 -17.25
C PRO A 70 8.46 10.09 -16.38
N VAL A 71 9.51 10.79 -16.83
CA VAL A 71 10.11 11.93 -16.10
C VAL A 71 9.20 13.16 -16.06
N ASP A 72 8.22 13.23 -16.96
CA ASP A 72 7.29 14.34 -17.08
C ASP A 72 6.11 14.22 -16.11
N CYS A 73 5.91 13.06 -15.47
CA CYS A 73 4.79 12.87 -14.55
C CYS A 73 4.82 13.88 -13.40
N PRO A 74 3.68 14.50 -13.08
CA PRO A 74 3.57 15.37 -11.91
C PRO A 74 3.46 14.56 -10.63
N CYS A 75 3.75 15.20 -9.49
CA CYS A 75 3.48 14.62 -8.19
C CYS A 75 1.97 14.62 -7.91
N PRO A 76 1.43 13.55 -7.29
CA PRO A 76 0.00 13.44 -7.03
C PRO A 76 -0.50 14.48 -6.03
N ASP A 77 0.33 14.82 -5.04
CA ASP A 77 0.06 15.84 -4.05
C ASP A 77 0.68 17.18 -4.49
N ALA A 78 -0.13 18.24 -4.54
CA ALA A 78 0.31 19.57 -4.97
C ALA A 78 1.34 20.23 -4.04
N GLU A 79 1.43 19.76 -2.80
CA GLU A 79 2.40 20.23 -1.81
C GLU A 79 3.78 19.56 -1.96
N ASP A 80 3.85 18.47 -2.72
CA ASP A 80 5.07 17.71 -2.92
C ASP A 80 5.87 18.26 -4.12
N ILE A 81 7.19 18.12 -4.04
CA ILE A 81 8.13 18.61 -5.03
C ILE A 81 8.69 17.43 -5.82
N LYS A 82 8.76 17.60 -7.14
CA LYS A 82 9.32 16.60 -8.07
C LYS A 82 10.84 16.63 -8.03
N CYS A 83 11.46 15.53 -7.61
CA CYS A 83 12.91 15.32 -7.66
C CYS A 83 13.25 14.36 -8.82
N LEU A 84 14.21 14.74 -9.65
CA LEU A 84 14.77 13.87 -10.68
C LEU A 84 16.07 13.25 -10.14
N ILE A 85 16.06 11.94 -9.94
CA ILE A 85 17.23 11.17 -9.53
C ILE A 85 17.91 10.65 -10.79
N PRO A 86 19.12 11.13 -11.12
CA PRO A 86 19.81 10.67 -12.30
C PRO A 86 20.25 9.22 -12.11
N ASP A 87 19.83 8.36 -13.03
CA ASP A 87 20.35 7.00 -13.12
C ASP A 87 21.72 7.02 -13.81
N ALA A 88 22.59 6.09 -13.43
CA ALA A 88 23.97 6.13 -13.89
C ALA A 88 24.17 5.64 -15.33
N GLU A 89 23.20 4.86 -15.83
CA GLU A 89 23.27 4.19 -17.13
C GLU A 89 22.22 4.74 -18.11
N GLU A 90 21.14 5.32 -17.62
CA GLU A 90 20.05 5.86 -18.43
C GLU A 90 20.05 7.39 -18.45
N LYS A 91 19.70 7.97 -19.60
CA LYS A 91 19.54 9.42 -19.75
C LYS A 91 18.25 9.95 -19.12
N GLU A 92 17.30 9.06 -18.88
CA GLU A 92 16.03 9.33 -18.22
C GLU A 92 16.20 8.94 -16.75
N GLY A 93 16.00 9.90 -15.84
CA GLY A 93 16.17 9.67 -14.41
C GLY A 93 14.88 9.18 -13.75
N THR A 94 15.01 8.56 -12.59
CA THR A 94 13.86 8.18 -11.76
C THR A 94 13.22 9.41 -11.09
N VAL A 95 11.89 9.54 -11.17
CA VAL A 95 11.14 10.59 -10.48
C VAL A 95 10.76 10.16 -9.07
N VAL A 96 11.02 11.03 -8.09
CA VAL A 96 10.60 10.85 -6.69
C VAL A 96 9.91 12.12 -6.22
N CYS A 97 8.74 11.98 -5.59
CA CYS A 97 8.02 13.07 -4.95
C CYS A 97 8.38 13.12 -3.47
N VAL A 98 8.71 14.31 -2.98
CA VAL A 98 9.12 14.55 -1.59
C VAL A 98 8.42 15.78 -1.02
N ARG A 99 8.37 15.88 0.31
CA ARG A 99 7.72 16.98 1.00
C ARG A 99 8.75 17.98 1.54
N GLY A 100 8.90 19.09 0.82
CA GLY A 100 9.77 20.18 1.24
C GLY A 100 11.11 20.24 0.50
N ASN A 101 11.78 21.38 0.62
CA ASN A 101 12.84 21.77 -0.33
C ASN A 101 14.18 21.02 -0.15
N ASP A 102 14.43 20.45 1.02
CA ASP A 102 15.72 19.81 1.34
C ASP A 102 15.75 18.30 1.08
N GLU A 103 14.58 17.68 0.91
CA GLU A 103 14.44 16.22 0.85
C GLU A 103 14.98 15.64 -0.46
N CYS A 104 14.90 16.36 -1.60
CA CYS A 104 15.50 15.91 -2.86
C CYS A 104 17.01 15.62 -2.69
N ARG A 105 17.72 16.50 -1.97
CA ARG A 105 19.16 16.32 -1.68
C ARG A 105 19.43 15.11 -0.79
N GLN A 106 18.50 14.80 0.11
CA GLN A 106 18.61 13.63 0.97
C GLN A 106 18.43 12.34 0.16
N VAL A 107 17.42 12.29 -0.72
CA VAL A 107 17.19 11.17 -1.63
C VAL A 107 18.39 10.95 -2.54
N GLU A 108 18.89 11.99 -3.20
CA GLU A 108 20.10 11.90 -4.04
C GLU A 108 21.31 11.33 -3.26
N ARG A 109 21.50 11.78 -2.02
CA ARG A 109 22.59 11.29 -1.16
C ARG A 109 22.41 9.82 -0.79
N LEU A 110 21.19 9.37 -0.51
CA LEU A 110 20.89 7.99 -0.19
C LEU A 110 21.12 7.08 -1.40
N MET A 111 20.64 7.49 -2.58
CA MET A 111 20.80 6.74 -3.82
C MET A 111 22.27 6.56 -4.20
N ARG A 112 23.11 7.59 -4.01
CA ARG A 112 24.57 7.49 -4.21
C ARG A 112 25.26 6.52 -3.24
N ARG A 113 24.71 6.28 -2.05
CA ARG A 113 25.29 5.33 -1.07
C ARG A 113 24.91 3.88 -1.34
N MET A 114 23.83 3.66 -2.07
CA MET A 114 23.34 2.32 -2.42
C MET A 114 24.03 1.75 -3.67
N LYS A 115 24.84 2.55 -4.35
CA LYS A 115 25.68 2.16 -5.48
C LYS A 115 27.08 1.79 -5.00
#